data_AF-A0A2S8GTP4-F1
#
_entry.id   AF-A0A2S8GTP4-F1
#
_cell.length_a   1.000
_cell.length_b   1.000
_cell.length_c   1.000
_cell.angle_alpha   90.00
_cell.angle_beta   90.00
_cell.angle_gamma   90.00
#
_symmetry.space_group_name_H-M   'P 1'
#
loop_
_entity.id
_entity.type
_entity.pdbx_description
1 polymer ?
#
loop_
_entity_poly.entity_id
_entity_poly.type
_entity_poly.pdbx_seq_one_letter_code
_entity_poly.pdbx_strand_id
1 'polypeptide(L)'
;MSRCSTLFLFALAALVSVQSAFAADDDAAPKMKRQRKNANVGIFTQLSKIELTAEQKTEVAALRKEFAPQLVAAIKEVGMTKELRQARAAAQKEAKEKGLKGKDAREYVNTKAPLSDEQQEAQKKVNELNGKVREKLASILTDEQKETLGFNKKKPGAKKKKKAE
;
A
#
# COMPACT_ATOMS: atom_id res chain seq x y z
N MET A 1 26.58 52.44 -54.10
CA MET A 1 26.70 51.97 -52.70
C MET A 1 26.18 50.53 -52.67
N SER A 2 27.07 49.55 -52.74
CA SER A 2 27.58 48.78 -51.59
C SER A 2 26.54 47.88 -50.89
N ARG A 3 26.66 46.57 -51.19
CA ARG A 3 26.78 45.41 -50.27
C ARG A 3 25.55 44.87 -49.48
N CYS A 4 25.22 43.64 -49.88
CA CYS A 4 25.20 42.40 -49.08
C CYS A 4 24.05 42.04 -48.09
N SER A 5 23.80 40.73 -48.13
CA SER A 5 23.27 39.82 -47.09
C SER A 5 21.74 39.77 -46.91
N THR A 6 21.07 38.84 -47.59
CA THR A 6 20.78 37.47 -47.12
C THR A 6 19.95 37.44 -45.83
N LEU A 7 18.68 37.02 -45.91
CA LEU A 7 18.08 36.14 -44.90
C LEU A 7 16.75 35.52 -45.40
N PHE A 8 16.88 34.26 -45.83
CA PHE A 8 16.02 33.14 -45.44
C PHE A 8 14.57 33.06 -45.97
N LEU A 9 14.43 32.55 -47.20
CA LEU A 9 13.30 31.72 -47.61
C LEU A 9 13.85 30.33 -47.96
N PHE A 10 13.88 29.43 -46.98
CA PHE A 10 14.29 28.04 -47.21
C PHE A 10 13.11 27.23 -47.74
N ALA A 11 13.28 26.81 -48.99
CA ALA A 11 12.48 25.86 -49.70
C ALA A 11 12.63 24.44 -49.13
N LEU A 12 11.50 23.73 -49.07
CA LEU A 12 11.27 22.37 -49.54
C LEU A 12 12.51 21.56 -49.99
N ALA A 13 12.91 20.55 -49.21
CA ALA A 13 13.63 19.37 -49.73
C ALA A 13 13.49 18.17 -48.76
N ALA A 14 13.36 17.00 -49.37
CA ALA A 14 12.98 15.71 -48.81
C ALA A 14 13.93 15.14 -47.74
N LEU A 15 13.35 14.40 -46.78
CA LEU A 15 14.01 13.22 -46.21
C LEU A 15 12.97 12.13 -45.89
N VAL A 16 12.72 11.28 -46.88
CA VAL A 16 12.26 9.91 -46.66
C VAL A 16 13.45 9.14 -46.10
N SER A 17 13.33 8.69 -44.85
CA SER A 17 13.82 7.41 -44.30
C SER A 17 14.02 7.53 -42.79
N VAL A 18 13.20 6.78 -42.06
CA VAL A 18 13.51 5.94 -40.89
C VAL A 18 12.14 5.65 -40.29
N GLN A 19 11.49 4.62 -40.86
CA GLN A 19 10.55 3.82 -40.10
C GLN A 19 11.32 3.35 -38.86
N SER A 20 10.95 3.84 -37.69
CA SER A 20 11.38 3.25 -36.43
C SER A 20 10.79 1.85 -36.42
N ALA A 21 11.59 0.88 -36.84
CA ALA A 21 11.29 -0.53 -36.71
C ALA A 21 10.89 -0.75 -35.24
N PHE A 22 9.66 -1.21 -35.07
CA PHE A 22 9.31 -2.03 -33.93
C PHE A 22 10.29 -3.20 -33.94
N ALA A 23 11.40 -3.07 -33.20
CA ALA A 23 12.22 -4.18 -32.79
C ALA A 23 11.40 -4.97 -31.76
N ALA A 24 10.54 -5.84 -32.28
CA ALA A 24 10.03 -7.00 -31.55
C ALA A 24 10.89 -8.18 -31.99
N ASP A 25 12.18 -8.16 -31.61
CA ASP A 25 13.00 -9.36 -31.59
C ASP A 25 12.72 -10.12 -30.30
N ASP A 26 12.27 -11.34 -30.55
CA ASP A 26 11.93 -12.43 -29.69
C ASP A 26 13.22 -12.97 -29.04
N ASP A 27 13.66 -12.37 -27.92
CA ASP A 27 14.66 -12.99 -27.03
C ASP A 27 14.66 -12.33 -25.64
N ALA A 28 13.48 -12.26 -25.04
CA ALA A 28 13.38 -12.09 -23.60
C ALA A 28 13.54 -13.47 -22.96
N ALA A 29 14.77 -13.80 -22.56
CA ALA A 29 15.08 -14.85 -21.59
C ALA A 29 13.94 -14.98 -20.58
N PRO A 30 13.46 -16.21 -20.24
CA PRO A 30 12.31 -16.38 -19.39
C PRO A 30 12.59 -15.60 -18.11
N LYS A 31 11.88 -14.48 -17.92
CA LYS A 31 11.93 -13.74 -16.67
C LYS A 31 11.47 -14.75 -15.65
N MET A 32 12.45 -15.37 -14.98
CA MET A 32 12.25 -16.27 -13.87
C MET A 32 11.21 -15.56 -13.03
N LYS A 33 9.99 -16.11 -13.00
CA LYS A 33 8.92 -15.59 -12.18
C LYS A 33 9.57 -15.54 -10.82
N ARG A 34 9.98 -14.34 -10.38
CA ARG A 34 10.40 -14.12 -8.99
C ARG A 34 9.17 -14.60 -8.26
N GLN A 35 9.28 -15.82 -7.73
CA GLN A 35 8.29 -16.43 -6.87
C GLN A 35 7.92 -15.29 -5.96
N ARG A 36 6.69 -14.77 -6.08
CA ARG A 36 6.27 -13.60 -5.31
C ARG A 36 6.51 -14.02 -3.87
N LYS A 37 7.62 -13.58 -3.29
CA LYS A 37 8.05 -13.97 -1.95
C LYS A 37 7.03 -13.31 -1.06
N ASN A 38 6.00 -14.10 -0.78
CA ASN A 38 4.85 -13.83 0.03
C ASN A 38 3.98 -12.70 -0.53
N ALA A 39 2.68 -12.95 -0.62
CA ALA A 39 1.73 -11.86 -0.51
C ALA A 39 2.11 -11.11 0.77
N ASN A 40 2.66 -9.91 0.63
CA ASN A 40 3.13 -9.09 1.72
C ASN A 40 1.91 -8.70 2.57
N VAL A 41 1.57 -9.55 3.54
CA VAL A 41 0.54 -9.25 4.51
C VAL A 41 1.06 -8.09 5.34
N GLY A 42 0.38 -6.95 5.25
CA GLY A 42 0.92 -5.64 5.64
C GLY A 42 1.40 -5.52 7.09
N ILE A 43 1.01 -6.44 7.99
CA ILE A 43 1.50 -6.45 9.37
C ILE A 43 2.90 -7.06 9.50
N PHE A 44 3.23 -8.10 8.72
CA PHE A 44 4.53 -8.75 8.79
C PHE A 44 5.63 -8.01 8.03
N THR A 45 5.27 -7.11 7.12
CA THR A 45 6.23 -6.26 6.41
C THR A 45 6.83 -5.20 7.32
N GLN A 46 6.11 -4.78 8.36
CA GLN A 46 6.60 -3.79 9.32
C GLN A 46 7.83 -4.29 10.07
N LEU A 47 7.96 -5.61 10.24
CA LEU A 47 9.11 -6.25 10.91
C LEU A 47 10.44 -6.04 10.16
N SER A 48 10.43 -5.68 8.88
CA SER A 48 11.68 -5.36 8.15
C SER A 48 12.31 -4.03 8.58
N LYS A 49 11.66 -3.27 9.46
CA LYS A 49 12.15 -2.00 10.00
C LYS A 49 12.99 -2.17 11.27
N ILE A 50 13.07 -3.38 11.80
CA ILE A 50 13.80 -3.71 13.03
C ILE A 50 14.68 -4.92 12.79
N GLU A 51 15.75 -5.02 13.56
CA GLU A 51 16.54 -6.24 13.62
C GLU A 51 15.91 -7.20 14.63
N LEU A 52 15.75 -8.46 14.21
CA LEU A 52 15.20 -9.55 15.03
C LEU A 52 16.32 -10.53 15.38
N THR A 53 16.32 -11.01 16.62
CA THR A 53 17.20 -12.10 17.05
C THR A 53 16.87 -13.40 16.32
N ALA A 54 17.76 -14.40 16.37
CA ALA A 54 17.52 -15.70 15.74
C ALA A 54 16.27 -16.40 16.30
N GLU A 55 16.05 -16.31 17.61
CA GLU A 55 14.87 -16.84 18.29
C GLU A 55 13.59 -16.13 17.83
N GLN A 56 13.59 -14.79 17.83
CA GLN A 56 12.45 -13.99 17.36
C GLN A 56 12.13 -14.27 15.89
N LYS A 57 13.14 -14.45 15.03
CA LYS A 57 12.94 -14.81 13.62
C LYS A 57 12.23 -16.16 13.48
N THR A 58 12.55 -17.12 14.35
CA THR A 58 11.94 -18.45 14.35
C THR A 58 10.46 -18.38 14.77
N GLU A 59 10.15 -17.65 15.84
CA GLU A 59 8.78 -17.46 16.31
C GLU A 59 7.93 -16.67 15.30
N VAL A 60 8.49 -15.60 14.71
CA VAL A 60 7.84 -14.84 13.63
C VAL A 60 7.60 -15.71 12.40
N ALA A 61 8.52 -16.62 12.06
CA ALA A 61 8.31 -17.54 10.95
C ALA A 61 7.16 -18.52 11.23
N ALA A 62 7.03 -19.02 12.46
CA ALA A 62 5.88 -19.83 12.88
C ALA A 62 4.56 -19.05 12.77
N LEU A 63 4.53 -17.80 13.27
CA LEU A 63 3.37 -16.92 13.13
C LEU A 63 3.00 -16.66 11.67
N ARG A 64 3.99 -16.44 10.80
CA ARG A 64 3.75 -16.27 9.37
C ARG A 64 3.14 -17.52 8.74
N LYS A 65 3.61 -18.72 9.11
CA LYS A 65 3.04 -19.98 8.61
C LYS A 65 1.58 -20.15 9.05
N GLU A 66 1.25 -19.80 10.28
CA GLU A 66 -0.10 -19.90 10.85
C GLU A 66 -1.07 -18.87 10.21
N PHE A 67 -0.69 -17.59 10.20
CA PHE A 67 -1.64 -16.51 9.91
C PHE A 67 -1.54 -15.93 8.50
N ALA A 68 -0.42 -16.05 7.79
CA ALA A 68 -0.31 -15.46 6.45
C ALA A 68 -1.31 -16.06 5.46
N PRO A 69 -1.56 -17.38 5.40
CA PRO A 69 -2.58 -17.94 4.52
C PRO A 69 -3.99 -17.44 4.84
N GLN A 70 -4.34 -17.34 6.13
CA GLN A 70 -5.63 -16.83 6.59
C GLN A 70 -5.84 -15.37 6.22
N LEU A 71 -4.82 -14.53 6.42
CA LEU A 71 -4.85 -13.11 6.06
C LEU A 71 -4.96 -12.93 4.54
N VAL A 72 -4.26 -13.75 3.75
CA VAL A 72 -4.37 -13.69 2.28
C VAL A 72 -5.77 -14.08 1.81
N ALA A 73 -6.37 -15.12 2.40
CA ALA A 73 -7.74 -15.52 2.09
C ALA A 73 -8.73 -14.39 2.44
N ALA A 74 -8.66 -13.86 3.66
CA ALA A 74 -9.55 -12.79 4.10
C ALA A 74 -9.37 -11.49 3.28
N ILE A 75 -8.15 -11.13 2.90
CA ILE A 75 -7.90 -9.96 2.03
C ILE A 75 -8.49 -10.16 0.62
N LYS A 76 -8.47 -11.39 0.10
CA LYS A 76 -9.11 -11.71 -1.18
C LYS A 76 -10.63 -11.59 -1.08
N GLU A 77 -11.23 -12.03 0.04
CA GLU A 77 -12.67 -11.86 0.31
C GLU A 77 -13.08 -10.39 0.38
N VAL A 78 -12.21 -9.49 0.87
CA VAL A 78 -12.47 -8.04 0.83
C VAL A 78 -12.52 -7.49 -0.60
N GLY A 79 -11.92 -8.22 -1.57
CA GLY A 79 -11.78 -7.89 -2.99
C GLY A 79 -12.59 -6.69 -3.48
N MET A 80 -11.94 -5.52 -3.55
CA MET A 80 -12.57 -4.31 -4.09
C MET A 80 -12.49 -4.31 -5.61
N THR A 81 -13.63 -4.13 -6.27
CA THR A 81 -13.69 -3.84 -7.71
C THR A 81 -12.87 -2.58 -8.03
N LYS A 82 -12.40 -2.45 -9.28
CA LYS A 82 -11.63 -1.26 -9.70
C LYS A 82 -12.44 0.03 -9.49
N GLU A 83 -13.74 -0.05 -9.78
CA GLU A 83 -14.69 1.05 -9.63
C GLU A 83 -14.88 1.45 -8.17
N LEU A 84 -15.12 0.49 -7.27
CA LEU A 84 -15.25 0.77 -5.84
C LEU A 84 -13.97 1.36 -5.26
N ARG A 85 -12.80 0.89 -5.73
CA ARG A 85 -11.50 1.45 -5.33
C ARG A 85 -11.34 2.91 -5.77
N GLN A 86 -11.75 3.23 -7.00
CA GLN A 86 -11.72 4.60 -7.51
C GLN A 86 -12.72 5.50 -6.78
N ALA A 87 -13.95 5.02 -6.53
CA ALA A 87 -14.97 5.74 -5.79
C ALA A 87 -14.53 6.05 -4.36
N ARG A 88 -13.95 5.07 -3.64
CA ARG A 88 -13.40 5.28 -2.31
C ARG A 88 -12.18 6.20 -2.33
N ALA A 89 -11.32 6.14 -3.35
CA ALA A 89 -10.19 7.05 -3.50
C ALA A 89 -10.64 8.50 -3.76
N ALA A 90 -11.67 8.70 -4.58
CA ALA A 90 -12.27 10.01 -4.84
C ALA A 90 -12.91 10.57 -3.55
N ALA A 91 -13.75 9.78 -2.87
CA ALA A 91 -14.36 10.18 -1.60
C ALA A 91 -13.31 10.50 -0.53
N GLN A 92 -12.16 9.81 -0.53
CA GLN A 92 -11.05 10.08 0.38
C GLN A 92 -10.33 11.40 0.05
N LYS A 93 -10.24 11.77 -1.24
CA LYS A 93 -9.71 13.08 -1.66
C LYS A 93 -10.66 14.20 -1.25
N GLU A 94 -11.95 14.04 -1.53
CA GLU A 94 -12.98 15.00 -1.10
C GLU A 94 -13.00 15.18 0.43
N ALA A 95 -12.90 14.09 1.20
CA ALA A 95 -12.83 14.17 2.65
C ALA A 95 -11.62 15.00 3.12
N LYS A 96 -10.47 14.87 2.44
CA LYS A 96 -9.27 15.67 2.74
C LYS A 96 -9.43 17.13 2.35
N GLU A 97 -10.02 17.42 1.19
CA GLU A 97 -10.32 18.79 0.74
C GLU A 97 -11.29 19.49 1.68
N LYS A 98 -12.25 18.75 2.23
CA LYS A 98 -13.18 19.21 3.28
C LYS A 98 -12.55 19.32 4.67
N GLY A 99 -11.26 19.01 4.81
CA GLY A 99 -10.56 19.02 6.10
C GLY A 99 -11.01 17.95 7.09
N LEU A 100 -11.83 16.97 6.66
CA LEU A 100 -12.30 15.89 7.53
C LEU A 100 -11.12 15.00 7.94
N LYS A 101 -11.09 14.62 9.21
CA LYS A 101 -10.03 13.80 9.79
C LYS A 101 -10.61 12.65 10.60
N GLY A 102 -9.79 11.61 10.82
CA GLY A 102 -10.12 10.54 11.74
C GLY A 102 -11.42 9.81 11.38
N LYS A 103 -12.38 9.82 12.32
CA LYS A 103 -13.66 9.12 12.20
C LYS A 103 -14.55 9.75 11.13
N ASP A 104 -14.61 11.09 11.09
CA ASP A 104 -15.48 11.83 10.17
C ASP A 104 -15.10 11.59 8.71
N ALA A 105 -13.79 11.53 8.41
CA ALA A 105 -13.32 11.18 7.08
C ALA A 105 -13.70 9.74 6.68
N ARG A 106 -13.67 8.80 7.64
CA ARG A 106 -14.05 7.40 7.37
C ARG A 106 -15.55 7.26 7.13
N GLU A 107 -16.35 7.94 7.94
CA GLU A 107 -17.81 7.98 7.77
C GLU A 107 -18.16 8.59 6.42
N TYR A 108 -17.54 9.71 6.04
CA TYR A 108 -17.75 10.33 4.73
C TYR A 108 -17.47 9.37 3.56
N VAL A 109 -16.34 8.67 3.60
CA VAL A 109 -15.98 7.69 2.57
C VAL A 109 -16.95 6.51 2.55
N ASN A 110 -17.38 6.02 3.72
CA ASN A 110 -18.30 4.90 3.81
C ASN A 110 -19.71 5.27 3.32
N THR A 111 -20.17 6.51 3.55
CA THR A 111 -21.44 7.00 3.00
C THR A 111 -21.37 7.16 1.47
N LYS A 112 -20.25 7.68 0.95
CA LYS A 112 -20.09 7.92 -0.50
C LYS A 112 -19.83 6.68 -1.33
N ALA A 113 -19.16 5.69 -0.75
CA ALA A 113 -18.76 4.46 -1.43
C ALA A 113 -18.80 3.28 -0.44
N PRO A 114 -20.00 2.82 -0.06
CA PRO A 114 -20.17 1.75 0.92
C PRO A 114 -19.58 0.43 0.43
N LEU A 115 -19.12 -0.38 1.38
CA LEU A 115 -18.74 -1.78 1.12
C LEU A 115 -20.01 -2.64 1.20
N SER A 116 -20.09 -3.70 0.40
CA SER A 116 -21.14 -4.71 0.57
C SER A 116 -21.01 -5.41 1.93
N ASP A 117 -22.08 -6.05 2.40
CA ASP A 117 -22.07 -6.75 3.69
C ASP A 117 -20.98 -7.82 3.74
N GLU A 118 -20.82 -8.60 2.66
CA GLU A 118 -19.76 -9.59 2.51
C GLU A 118 -18.35 -8.96 2.62
N GLN A 119 -18.13 -7.80 1.98
CA GLN A 119 -16.86 -7.08 2.06
C GLN A 119 -16.62 -6.50 3.46
N GLN A 120 -17.67 -6.07 4.16
CA GLN A 120 -17.57 -5.59 5.54
C GLN A 120 -17.22 -6.74 6.49
N GLU A 121 -17.83 -7.92 6.33
CA GLU A 121 -17.49 -9.11 7.11
C GLU A 121 -16.06 -9.57 6.84
N ALA A 122 -15.65 -9.65 5.58
CA ALA A 122 -14.27 -9.96 5.21
C ALA A 122 -13.29 -8.96 5.84
N GLN A 123 -13.64 -7.66 5.86
CA GLN A 123 -12.82 -6.62 6.47
C GLN A 123 -12.74 -6.78 7.99
N LYS A 124 -13.83 -7.19 8.66
CA LYS A 124 -13.82 -7.53 10.10
C LYS A 124 -12.89 -8.71 10.37
N LYS A 125 -12.99 -9.79 9.59
CA LYS A 125 -12.08 -10.95 9.69
C LYS A 125 -10.61 -10.55 9.54
N VAL A 126 -10.30 -9.70 8.54
CA VAL A 126 -8.93 -9.16 8.37
C VAL A 126 -8.49 -8.37 9.59
N ASN A 127 -9.36 -7.54 10.18
CA ASN A 127 -9.02 -6.75 11.36
C ASN A 127 -8.78 -7.63 12.59
N GLU A 128 -9.61 -8.66 12.80
CA GLU A 128 -9.46 -9.62 13.89
C GLU A 128 -8.16 -10.43 13.76
N LEU A 129 -7.87 -10.95 12.56
CA LEU A 129 -6.63 -11.68 12.30
C LEU A 129 -5.39 -10.79 12.51
N ASN A 130 -5.44 -9.53 12.04
CA ASN A 130 -4.36 -8.57 12.32
C ASN A 130 -4.24 -8.25 13.80
N GLY A 131 -5.35 -8.19 14.55
CA GLY A 131 -5.36 -8.02 16.00
C GLY A 131 -4.62 -9.16 16.70
N LYS A 132 -4.99 -10.41 16.41
CA LYS A 132 -4.35 -11.61 16.95
C LYS A 132 -2.86 -11.68 16.61
N VAL A 133 -2.49 -11.39 15.36
CA VAL A 133 -1.09 -11.33 14.94
C VAL A 133 -0.34 -10.23 15.69
N ARG A 134 -0.94 -9.06 15.88
CA ARG A 134 -0.32 -7.95 16.62
C ARG A 134 -0.08 -8.31 18.08
N GLU A 135 -1.03 -8.99 18.72
CA GLU A 135 -0.92 -9.48 20.10
C GLU A 135 0.22 -10.50 20.22
N LYS A 136 0.25 -11.53 19.37
CA LYS A 136 1.33 -12.52 19.37
C LYS A 136 2.69 -11.90 19.03
N LEU A 137 2.76 -10.90 18.14
CA LEU A 137 4.00 -10.18 17.88
C LEU A 137 4.43 -9.33 19.08
N ALA A 138 3.50 -8.74 19.83
CA ALA A 138 3.82 -7.93 21.00
C ALA A 138 4.41 -8.74 22.17
N SER A 139 4.17 -10.05 22.24
CA SER A 139 4.81 -10.94 23.21
C SER A 139 6.22 -11.39 22.80
N ILE A 140 6.55 -11.32 21.52
CA ILE A 140 7.86 -11.74 20.96
C ILE A 140 8.85 -10.58 20.94
N LEU A 141 8.34 -9.37 20.67
CA LEU A 141 9.16 -8.17 20.46
C LEU A 141 9.48 -7.47 21.77
N THR A 142 10.71 -6.94 21.85
CA THR A 142 11.15 -6.08 22.95
C THR A 142 10.39 -4.75 22.96
N ASP A 143 10.42 -4.05 24.09
CA ASP A 143 9.74 -2.75 24.20
C ASP A 143 10.27 -1.71 23.20
N GLU A 144 11.58 -1.69 22.96
CA GLU A 144 12.22 -0.82 21.97
C GLU A 144 11.80 -1.16 20.53
N GLN A 145 11.70 -2.45 20.20
CA GLN A 145 11.20 -2.91 18.90
C GLN A 145 9.73 -2.53 18.73
N LYS A 146 8.90 -2.71 19.76
CA LYS A 146 7.49 -2.33 19.75
C LYS A 146 7.30 -0.82 19.61
N GLU A 147 8.16 -0.01 20.23
CA GLU A 147 8.14 1.44 20.06
C GLU A 147 8.47 1.84 18.62
N THR A 148 9.54 1.27 18.05
CA THR A 148 9.96 1.50 16.67
C THR A 148 8.87 1.15 15.66
N LEU A 149 8.14 0.05 15.89
CA LEU A 149 7.02 -0.37 15.05
C LEU A 149 5.72 0.40 15.32
N GLY A 150 5.67 1.25 16.35
CA GLY A 150 4.46 1.92 16.78
C GLY A 150 3.40 0.96 17.33
N PHE A 151 3.82 -0.19 17.84
CA PHE A 151 2.94 -1.15 18.52
C PHE A 151 2.41 -0.55 19.83
N ASN A 152 3.26 0.21 20.51
CA ASN A 152 2.99 0.90 21.77
C ASN A 152 2.24 2.24 21.63
N LYS A 153 1.79 2.63 20.43
CA LYS A 153 0.99 3.85 20.26
C LYS A 153 -0.34 3.68 21.01
N LYS A 154 -0.35 4.08 22.28
CA LYS A 154 -1.57 4.33 23.07
C LYS A 154 -2.51 5.15 22.19
N LYS A 155 -3.78 4.74 22.12
CA LYS A 155 -4.84 5.47 21.41
C LYS A 155 -4.65 6.98 21.64
N PRO A 156 -4.59 7.83 20.60
CA PRO A 156 -4.63 9.28 20.80
C PRO A 156 -5.94 9.58 21.54
N GLY A 157 -5.84 9.93 22.83
CA GLY A 157 -6.97 10.07 23.75
C GLY A 157 -6.72 9.54 25.18
N ALA A 158 -5.79 8.60 25.37
CA ALA A 158 -5.53 8.04 26.71
C ALA A 158 -4.83 9.01 27.70
N LYS A 159 -4.30 10.15 27.23
CA LYS A 159 -3.66 11.16 28.09
C LYS A 159 -4.60 12.28 28.60
N LYS A 160 -5.87 12.33 28.19
CA LYS A 160 -6.78 13.43 28.60
C LYS A 160 -7.60 13.18 29.88
N LYS A 161 -7.48 12.01 30.53
CA LYS A 161 -8.23 11.66 31.76
C LYS A 161 -7.42 11.71 33.07
N LYS A 162 -6.20 12.26 33.08
CA LYS A 162 -5.36 12.30 34.29
C LYS A 162 -4.77 13.68 34.62
N LYS A 163 -5.60 14.72 34.54
CA LYS A 163 -5.46 16.00 35.28
C LYS A 163 -6.82 16.70 35.31
N ALA A 164 -7.62 16.35 36.30
CA ALA A 164 -8.70 17.17 36.85
C ALA A 164 -8.79 16.74 38.32
N GLU A 165 -7.86 17.28 39.09
CA GLU A 165 -7.98 17.48 40.54
C GLU A 165 -7.59 18.94 40.77
#